data_AF-A0A952WS98-F1
#
_entry.id   AF-A0A952WS98-F1
#
_cell.length_a   1.000
_cell.length_b   1.000
_cell.length_c   1.000
_cell.angle_alpha   90.00
_cell.angle_beta   90.00
_cell.angle_gamma   90.00
#
_symmetry.space_group_name_H-M   'P 1'
#
loop_
_entity.id
_entity.type
_entity.pdbx_description
1 polymer ?
#
loop_
_entity_poly.entity_id
_entity_poly.type
_entity_poly.pdbx_seq_one_letter_code
_entity_poly.pdbx_strand_id
1 'polypeptide(L)'
;MLYAIIGLAVVVLAAVVVLLLRWRRRRNAGPVSIVMLRRSPRNFSESDIRAAFRRVHKRDPQIQRVPFDEHTSGFLILDEELPPMAIIDSRRQYADPADLEDTASHHDHPVLRDALLNHRAWVSVDAMGVNSAISKEDRAMIYGLLGPIAAQLLDAGTMLLFLPAEKNVAEPGPDTEAQLRDGRIAELFSDEDMVAPLFHVDKDDPRINAAMAEARSRLPEFCSEFDRRGTVCEAMVKGRFAVKNEDEETAEFMWVKVQSMDATGFTGSVANHPVDPSLPPKGATVKVKIDDVVDWAYLDEQEEPQGVFVDRILMGRAP
;
A
#
# COMPACT_ATOMS: atom_id res chain seq x y z
N MET A 1 4.83 44.64 25.18
CA MET A 1 6.02 44.24 24.39
C MET A 1 6.13 42.72 24.26
N LEU A 2 5.97 41.95 25.34
CA LEU A 2 6.03 40.47 25.32
C LEU A 2 5.02 39.78 24.37
N TYR A 3 3.76 40.25 24.34
CA TYR A 3 2.71 39.70 23.45
C TYR A 3 2.97 39.91 21.95
N ALA A 4 3.72 40.97 21.57
CA ALA A 4 4.07 41.23 20.17
C ALA A 4 5.18 40.29 19.67
N ILE A 5 6.07 39.87 20.56
CA ILE A 5 7.17 38.93 20.25
C ILE A 5 6.62 37.52 20.05
N ILE A 6 5.67 37.09 20.88
CA ILE A 6 5.01 35.79 20.75
C ILE A 6 4.20 35.73 19.43
N GLY A 7 3.45 36.79 19.11
CA GLY A 7 2.68 36.85 17.85
C GLY A 7 3.55 36.77 16.59
N LEU A 8 4.70 37.46 16.58
CA LEU A 8 5.63 37.43 15.44
C LEU A 8 6.29 36.06 15.26
N ALA A 9 6.71 35.41 16.36
CA ALA A 9 7.32 34.09 16.32
C ALA A 9 6.35 33.03 15.76
N VAL A 10 5.07 33.12 16.12
CA VAL A 10 4.02 32.21 15.66
C VAL A 10 3.72 32.36 14.16
N VAL A 11 3.70 33.60 13.64
CA VAL A 11 3.49 33.86 12.20
C VAL A 11 4.68 33.37 11.37
N VAL A 12 5.91 33.59 11.85
CA VAL A 12 7.12 33.11 11.20
C VAL A 12 7.15 31.58 11.18
N LEU A 13 6.78 30.91 12.28
CA LEU A 13 6.72 29.45 12.34
C LEU A 13 5.69 28.88 11.37
N ALA A 14 4.49 29.46 11.28
CA ALA A 14 3.47 29.02 10.33
C ALA A 14 3.92 29.20 8.86
N ALA A 15 4.56 30.34 8.53
CA ALA A 15 5.10 30.58 7.21
C ALA A 15 6.25 29.62 6.85
N VAL A 16 7.13 29.33 7.81
CA VAL A 16 8.22 28.36 7.68
C VAL A 16 7.67 26.94 7.51
N VAL A 17 6.62 26.56 8.24
CA VAL A 17 5.93 25.27 8.07
C VAL A 17 5.36 25.14 6.66
N VAL A 18 4.65 26.14 6.16
CA VAL A 18 4.11 26.14 4.79
C VAL A 18 5.22 26.04 3.74
N LEU A 19 6.31 26.78 3.93
CA LEU A 19 7.48 26.75 3.05
C LEU A 19 8.20 25.40 3.09
N LEU A 20 8.40 24.80 4.27
CA LEU A 20 9.03 23.50 4.45
C LEU A 20 8.20 22.37 3.85
N LEU A 21 6.87 22.42 3.99
CA LEU A 21 5.96 21.45 3.36
C LEU A 21 6.00 21.55 1.83
N ARG A 22 5.98 22.78 1.28
CA ARG A 22 6.15 23.02 -0.17
C ARG A 22 7.51 22.58 -0.68
N TRP A 23 8.58 22.80 0.09
CA TRP A 23 9.94 22.42 -0.31
C TRP A 23 10.17 20.91 -0.21
N ARG A 24 9.56 20.23 0.77
CA ARG A 24 9.60 18.77 0.91
C ARG A 24 8.91 18.03 -0.23
N ARG A 25 7.80 18.54 -0.76
CA ARG A 25 7.18 17.98 -1.98
C ARG A 25 8.14 17.87 -3.17
N ARG A 26 9.24 18.64 -3.19
CA ARG A 26 10.26 18.61 -4.25
C ARG A 26 11.43 17.65 -4.00
N ARG A 27 11.54 17.00 -2.84
CA ARG A 27 12.60 16.02 -2.54
C ARG A 27 12.00 14.61 -2.48
N ASN A 28 12.73 13.63 -3.02
CA ASN A 28 12.27 12.27 -3.34
C ASN A 28 11.70 11.40 -2.18
N ALA A 29 11.62 11.89 -0.96
CA ALA A 29 11.05 11.14 0.15
C ALA A 29 9.93 11.94 0.80
N GLY A 30 8.72 11.34 0.79
CA GLY A 30 7.51 11.92 1.34
C GLY A 30 7.59 12.20 2.85
N PRO A 31 6.64 12.95 3.41
CA PRO A 31 6.57 13.19 4.85
C PRO A 31 6.34 11.87 5.61
N VAL A 32 6.85 11.80 6.85
CA VAL A 32 6.52 10.72 7.78
C VAL A 32 5.14 11.01 8.35
N SER A 33 4.16 10.36 7.73
CA SER A 33 2.74 10.65 7.89
C SER A 33 1.93 9.37 7.81
N ILE A 34 0.82 9.31 8.55
CA ILE A 34 -0.24 8.32 8.33
C ILE A 34 -1.39 9.05 7.66
N VAL A 35 -1.66 8.71 6.40
CA VAL A 35 -2.70 9.35 5.58
C VAL A 35 -3.88 8.40 5.43
N MET A 36 -5.09 8.90 5.68
CA MET A 36 -6.36 8.23 5.46
C MET A 36 -7.02 8.83 4.21
N LEU A 37 -7.10 8.08 3.11
CA LEU A 37 -7.86 8.49 1.92
C LEU A 37 -9.34 8.21 2.14
N ARG A 38 -10.20 9.14 1.72
CA ARG A 38 -11.63 9.13 2.10
C ARG A 38 -12.56 9.47 0.94
N ARG A 39 -13.75 8.87 0.94
CA ARG A 39 -14.84 9.25 0.02
C ARG A 39 -15.41 10.63 0.31
N SER A 40 -15.32 11.09 1.56
CA SER A 40 -15.92 12.35 2.01
C SER A 40 -15.08 13.01 3.09
N PRO A 41 -15.04 14.36 3.12
CA PRO A 41 -14.27 15.11 4.10
C PRO A 41 -14.84 15.00 5.50
N ARG A 42 -13.98 15.14 6.53
CA ARG A 42 -14.39 15.10 7.94
C ARG A 42 -14.84 16.46 8.46
N ASN A 43 -14.24 17.52 7.96
CA ASN A 43 -14.45 18.90 8.43
C ASN A 43 -14.14 19.04 9.93
N PHE A 44 -12.99 18.51 10.36
CA PHE A 44 -12.59 18.57 11.76
C PHE A 44 -12.53 20.01 12.27
N SER A 45 -13.00 20.17 13.51
CA SER A 45 -12.82 21.37 14.32
C SER A 45 -11.61 21.20 15.24
N GLU A 46 -11.15 22.31 15.84
CA GLU A 46 -10.11 22.24 16.88
C GLU A 46 -10.54 21.36 18.07
N SER A 47 -11.83 21.39 18.44
CA SER A 47 -12.37 20.55 19.52
C SER A 47 -12.28 19.06 19.20
N ASP A 48 -12.47 18.67 17.93
CA ASP A 48 -12.35 17.26 17.53
C ASP A 48 -10.91 16.79 17.67
N ILE A 49 -9.95 17.60 17.21
CA ILE A 49 -8.52 17.31 17.31
C ILE A 49 -8.08 17.26 18.79
N ARG A 50 -8.52 18.21 19.61
CA ARG A 50 -8.25 18.23 21.05
C ARG A 50 -8.81 16.99 21.73
N ALA A 51 -10.02 16.58 21.38
CA ALA A 51 -10.65 15.39 21.95
C ALA A 51 -9.90 14.11 21.55
N ALA A 52 -9.49 13.97 20.29
CA ALA A 52 -8.66 12.87 19.82
C ALA A 52 -7.34 12.79 20.60
N PHE A 53 -6.62 13.90 20.72
CA PHE A 53 -5.37 13.98 21.47
C PHE A 53 -5.54 13.62 22.95
N ARG A 54 -6.55 14.19 23.63
CA ARG A 54 -6.86 13.90 25.03
C ARG A 54 -7.18 12.42 25.27
N ARG A 55 -7.85 11.75 24.32
CA ARG A 55 -8.16 10.31 24.46
C ARG A 55 -6.89 9.46 24.49
N VAL A 56 -5.86 9.84 23.74
CA VAL A 56 -4.57 9.14 23.69
C VAL A 56 -3.69 9.54 24.87
N HIS A 57 -3.38 10.84 25.01
CA HIS A 57 -2.34 11.31 25.92
C HIS A 57 -2.85 11.78 27.29
N LYS A 58 -4.18 11.76 27.51
CA LYS A 58 -4.83 12.15 28.78
C LYS A 58 -4.51 13.57 29.26
N ARG A 59 -4.16 14.46 28.34
CA ARG A 59 -3.83 15.87 28.62
C ARG A 59 -4.20 16.79 27.46
N ASP A 60 -4.08 18.09 27.70
CA ASP A 60 -4.39 19.13 26.73
C ASP A 60 -3.18 19.55 25.91
N PRO A 61 -3.26 19.50 24.58
CA PRO A 61 -2.23 20.09 23.73
C PRO A 61 -2.50 21.59 23.53
N GLN A 62 -1.47 22.33 23.13
CA GLN A 62 -1.66 23.60 22.43
C GLN A 62 -1.97 23.29 20.96
N ILE A 63 -3.06 23.84 20.44
CA ILE A 63 -3.45 23.65 19.03
C ILE A 63 -3.48 25.01 18.36
N GLN A 64 -2.76 25.11 17.25
CA GLN A 64 -2.79 26.26 16.37
C GLN A 64 -3.41 25.85 15.04
N ARG A 65 -4.50 26.52 14.65
CA ARG A 65 -5.05 26.35 13.30
C ARG A 65 -4.09 26.97 12.27
N VAL A 66 -3.72 26.17 11.27
CA VAL A 66 -2.87 26.59 10.15
C VAL A 66 -3.75 26.70 8.91
N PRO A 67 -3.99 27.91 8.39
CA PRO A 67 -4.73 28.07 7.15
C PRO A 67 -3.83 27.64 5.97
N PHE A 68 -4.33 26.69 5.16
CA PHE A 68 -3.68 26.31 3.91
C PHE A 68 -4.39 26.96 2.72
N ASP A 69 -5.64 26.57 2.49
CA ASP A 69 -6.54 27.13 1.49
C ASP A 69 -8.00 26.92 1.91
N GLU A 70 -8.97 27.31 1.08
CA GLU A 70 -10.40 27.19 1.37
C GLU A 70 -10.91 25.74 1.47
N HIS A 71 -10.11 24.76 1.05
CA HIS A 71 -10.47 23.33 1.06
C HIS A 71 -9.69 22.52 2.08
N THR A 72 -8.66 23.09 2.72
CA THR A 72 -7.72 22.36 3.56
C THR A 72 -7.55 23.05 4.90
N SER A 73 -7.89 22.34 5.97
CA SER A 73 -7.68 22.80 7.35
C SER A 73 -6.50 22.07 7.97
N GLY A 74 -5.57 22.83 8.54
CA GLY A 74 -4.44 22.31 9.30
C GLY A 74 -4.57 22.60 10.79
N PHE A 75 -4.10 21.68 11.62
CA PHE A 75 -3.98 21.83 13.06
C PHE A 75 -2.57 21.45 13.48
N LEU A 76 -1.75 22.45 13.84
CA LEU A 76 -0.44 22.23 14.44
C LEU A 76 -0.65 21.96 15.93
N ILE A 77 -0.19 20.80 16.38
CA ILE A 77 -0.25 20.34 17.75
C ILE A 77 1.13 20.53 18.37
N LEU A 78 1.19 21.30 19.44
CA LEU A 78 2.38 21.53 20.24
C LEU A 78 2.16 20.96 21.64
N ASP A 79 3.11 20.17 22.08
CA ASP A 79 3.11 19.49 23.37
C ASP A 79 4.53 19.51 23.93
N GLU A 80 4.67 19.53 25.25
CA GLU A 80 5.98 19.67 25.90
C GLU A 80 6.83 18.39 25.84
N GLU A 81 6.21 17.22 25.66
CA GLU A 81 6.91 15.92 25.68
C GLU A 81 6.90 15.22 24.32
N LEU A 82 6.10 15.71 23.36
CA LEU A 82 5.99 15.12 22.03
C LEU A 82 6.58 16.04 20.97
N PRO A 83 7.15 15.49 19.88
CA PRO A 83 7.52 16.30 18.74
C PRO A 83 6.28 17.02 18.18
N PRO A 84 6.43 18.21 17.60
CA PRO A 84 5.33 18.89 16.94
C PRO A 84 4.68 17.99 15.88
N MET A 85 3.35 17.95 15.86
CA MET A 85 2.58 17.16 14.91
C MET A 85 1.62 18.06 14.14
N ALA A 86 1.28 17.70 12.91
CA ALA A 86 0.20 18.36 12.19
C ALA A 86 -0.91 17.35 11.89
N ILE A 87 -2.15 17.80 12.01
CA ILE A 87 -3.30 17.08 11.47
C ILE A 87 -3.88 17.91 10.35
N ILE A 88 -3.97 17.32 9.16
CA ILE A 88 -4.48 17.99 7.96
C ILE A 88 -5.76 17.29 7.54
N ASP A 89 -6.80 18.05 7.26
CA ASP A 89 -8.08 17.59 6.72
C ASP A 89 -8.37 18.37 5.44
N SER A 90 -8.37 17.67 4.31
CA SER A 90 -8.53 18.25 2.98
C SER A 90 -9.76 17.71 2.27
N ARG A 91 -10.49 18.61 1.61
CA ARG A 91 -11.62 18.32 0.70
C ARG A 91 -11.18 18.12 -0.75
N ARG A 92 -9.89 17.91 -0.98
CA ARG A 92 -9.31 17.64 -2.29
C ARG A 92 -8.71 16.24 -2.29
N GLN A 93 -8.38 15.76 -3.48
CA GLN A 93 -7.52 14.59 -3.62
C GLN A 93 -6.11 14.85 -3.07
N TYR A 94 -5.44 13.77 -2.69
CA TYR A 94 -4.14 13.82 -2.01
C TYR A 94 -3.00 14.27 -2.92
N ALA A 95 -3.05 13.85 -4.19
CA ALA A 95 -2.13 14.24 -5.24
C ALA A 95 -2.92 14.75 -6.47
N ASP A 96 -2.19 15.24 -7.47
CA ASP A 96 -2.82 15.67 -8.72
C ASP A 96 -3.46 14.46 -9.44
N PRO A 97 -4.60 14.62 -10.14
CA PRO A 97 -5.31 13.50 -10.77
C PRO A 97 -4.43 12.67 -11.71
N ALA A 98 -3.55 13.31 -12.48
CA ALA A 98 -2.63 12.61 -13.37
C ALA A 98 -1.63 11.71 -12.61
N ASP A 99 -1.12 12.18 -11.46
CA ASP A 99 -0.22 11.39 -10.63
C ASP A 99 -0.94 10.22 -9.96
N LEU A 100 -2.22 10.41 -9.61
CA LEU A 100 -3.07 9.35 -9.05
C LEU A 100 -3.42 8.30 -10.10
N GLU A 101 -3.74 8.71 -11.33
CA GLU A 101 -3.96 7.81 -12.45
C GLU A 101 -2.70 7.01 -12.78
N ASP A 102 -1.55 7.67 -12.85
CA ASP A 102 -0.26 7.02 -13.04
C ASP A 102 0.02 6.02 -11.91
N THR A 103 -0.06 6.44 -10.64
CA THR A 103 0.15 5.55 -9.49
C THR A 103 -0.81 4.38 -9.51
N ALA A 104 -2.11 4.63 -9.71
CA ALA A 104 -3.13 3.58 -9.75
C ALA A 104 -2.89 2.59 -10.91
N SER A 105 -2.33 3.03 -12.04
CA SER A 105 -2.02 2.15 -13.17
C SER A 105 -0.96 1.09 -12.86
N HIS A 106 -0.11 1.33 -11.85
CA HIS A 106 0.94 0.40 -11.41
C HIS A 106 0.49 -0.58 -10.32
N HIS A 107 -0.79 -0.54 -9.93
CA HIS A 107 -1.36 -1.38 -8.88
C HIS A 107 -2.57 -2.16 -9.37
N ASP A 108 -2.66 -3.42 -8.94
CA ASP A 108 -3.75 -4.33 -9.32
C ASP A 108 -4.85 -4.40 -8.28
N HIS A 109 -4.51 -4.08 -7.03
CA HIS A 109 -5.46 -4.26 -5.94
C HIS A 109 -6.69 -3.35 -6.14
N PRO A 110 -7.89 -3.92 -6.35
CA PRO A 110 -9.06 -3.14 -6.79
C PRO A 110 -9.46 -2.09 -5.75
N VAL A 111 -9.30 -2.40 -4.47
CA VAL A 111 -9.56 -1.44 -3.39
C VAL A 111 -8.55 -0.30 -3.39
N LEU A 112 -7.28 -0.58 -3.71
CA LEU A 112 -6.24 0.45 -3.81
C LEU A 112 -6.53 1.37 -4.99
N ARG A 113 -6.82 0.80 -6.16
CA ARG A 113 -7.20 1.56 -7.36
C ARG A 113 -8.44 2.41 -7.12
N ASP A 114 -9.51 1.83 -6.57
CA ASP A 114 -10.73 2.56 -6.22
C ASP A 114 -10.43 3.70 -5.25
N ALA A 115 -9.63 3.44 -4.21
CA ALA A 115 -9.27 4.46 -3.24
C ALA A 115 -8.42 5.59 -3.83
N LEU A 116 -7.45 5.29 -4.70
CA LEU A 116 -6.60 6.30 -5.34
C LEU A 116 -7.37 7.16 -6.36
N LEU A 117 -8.28 6.56 -7.12
CA LEU A 117 -9.00 7.25 -8.19
C LEU A 117 -10.27 7.96 -7.67
N ASN A 118 -10.95 7.37 -6.68
CA ASN A 118 -12.27 7.83 -6.25
C ASN A 118 -12.31 8.47 -4.86
N HIS A 119 -11.19 8.61 -4.14
CA HIS A 119 -11.19 9.46 -2.96
C HIS A 119 -11.43 10.92 -3.35
N ARG A 120 -12.11 11.64 -2.47
CA ARG A 120 -12.39 13.08 -2.64
C ARG A 120 -11.90 13.93 -1.49
N ALA A 121 -11.36 13.28 -0.47
CA ALA A 121 -10.81 13.90 0.71
C ALA A 121 -9.71 13.03 1.29
N TRP A 122 -8.93 13.62 2.17
CA TRP A 122 -7.96 12.88 2.97
C TRP A 122 -7.74 13.56 4.32
N VAL A 123 -7.34 12.75 5.28
CA VAL A 123 -6.87 13.21 6.60
C VAL A 123 -5.47 12.68 6.81
N SER A 124 -4.54 13.49 7.32
CA SER A 124 -3.22 13.00 7.73
C SER A 124 -2.90 13.32 9.17
N VAL A 125 -2.06 12.49 9.78
CA VAL A 125 -1.33 12.78 11.01
C VAL A 125 0.15 12.78 10.66
N ASP A 126 0.78 13.95 10.74
CA ASP A 126 2.14 14.20 10.24
C ASP A 126 3.09 14.48 11.39
N ALA A 127 4.29 13.90 11.33
CA ALA A 127 5.40 14.31 12.18
C ALA A 127 6.12 15.53 11.59
N MET A 128 6.17 16.63 12.35
CA MET A 128 6.83 17.86 11.90
C MET A 128 8.31 17.87 12.32
N GLY A 129 9.15 18.54 11.53
CA GLY A 129 10.59 18.66 11.82
C GLY A 129 11.42 17.38 11.55
N VAL A 130 10.79 16.26 11.21
CA VAL A 130 11.47 14.98 10.96
C VAL A 130 12.04 14.93 9.55
N ASN A 131 13.36 14.86 9.38
CA ASN A 131 13.97 14.66 8.06
C ASN A 131 13.58 13.29 7.49
N SER A 132 13.36 13.19 6.18
CA SER A 132 13.05 11.92 5.52
C SER A 132 14.22 10.92 5.51
N ALA A 133 15.44 11.39 5.79
CA ALA A 133 16.65 10.57 5.90
C ALA A 133 16.89 9.92 7.28
N ILE A 134 15.84 9.79 8.10
CA ILE A 134 15.93 9.08 9.38
C ILE A 134 16.02 7.56 9.19
N SER A 135 16.55 6.87 10.21
CA SER A 135 16.64 5.41 10.21
C SER A 135 15.27 4.73 10.19
N LYS A 136 15.22 3.44 9.82
CA LYS A 136 13.98 2.64 9.86
C LYS A 136 13.44 2.51 11.28
N GLU A 137 14.32 2.40 12.28
CA GLU A 137 13.94 2.32 13.69
C GLU A 137 13.34 3.64 14.20
N ASP A 138 13.98 4.78 13.91
CA ASP A 138 13.43 6.10 14.26
C ASP A 138 12.06 6.32 13.60
N ARG A 139 11.92 5.88 12.35
CA ARG A 139 10.66 5.98 11.61
C ARG A 139 9.57 5.12 12.26
N ALA A 140 9.88 3.90 12.65
CA ALA A 140 8.96 3.02 13.36
C ALA A 140 8.53 3.64 14.71
N MET A 141 9.47 4.24 15.45
CA MET A 141 9.15 4.96 16.69
C MET A 141 8.19 6.13 16.43
N ILE A 142 8.44 6.94 15.39
CA ILE A 142 7.56 8.06 15.03
C ILE A 142 6.18 7.55 14.64
N TYR A 143 6.08 6.50 13.83
CA TYR A 143 4.78 5.92 13.51
C TYR A 143 4.06 5.36 14.74
N GLY A 144 4.78 4.84 15.73
CA GLY A 144 4.23 4.47 17.04
C GLY A 144 3.62 5.66 17.80
N LEU A 145 4.12 6.89 17.58
CA LEU A 145 3.52 8.11 18.13
C LEU A 145 2.31 8.60 17.32
N LEU A 146 2.36 8.52 15.99
CA LEU A 146 1.29 8.98 15.10
C LEU A 146 0.08 8.03 15.10
N GLY A 147 0.32 6.72 15.18
CA GLY A 147 -0.68 5.66 15.08
C GLY A 147 -1.86 5.81 16.05
N PRO A 148 -1.62 6.00 17.36
CA PRO A 148 -2.70 6.18 18.33
C PRO A 148 -3.62 7.35 18.03
N ILE A 149 -3.09 8.47 17.52
CA ILE A 149 -3.88 9.61 17.10
C ILE A 149 -4.65 9.30 15.81
N ALA A 150 -4.00 8.67 14.82
CA ALA A 150 -4.65 8.23 13.58
C ALA A 150 -5.82 7.27 13.87
N ALA A 151 -5.67 6.36 14.83
CA ALA A 151 -6.74 5.47 15.28
C ALA A 151 -7.98 6.24 15.78
N GLN A 152 -7.80 7.41 16.42
CA GLN A 152 -8.92 8.24 16.89
C GLN A 152 -9.64 8.99 15.76
N LEU A 153 -9.02 9.10 14.59
CA LEU A 153 -9.55 9.81 13.42
C LEU A 153 -10.09 8.85 12.36
N LEU A 154 -9.71 7.57 12.45
CA LEU A 154 -10.21 6.48 11.61
C LEU A 154 -11.71 6.29 11.80
N ASP A 155 -12.43 6.04 10.71
CA ASP A 155 -13.83 5.61 10.72
C ASP A 155 -14.16 4.80 9.46
N ALA A 156 -15.41 4.38 9.33
CA ALA A 156 -15.91 3.63 8.17
C ALA A 156 -15.86 4.40 6.83
N GLY A 157 -15.53 5.70 6.83
CA GLY A 157 -15.38 6.52 5.63
C GLY A 157 -13.97 6.50 5.04
N THR A 158 -13.00 5.88 5.73
CA THR A 158 -11.64 5.66 5.24
C THR A 158 -11.64 4.51 4.24
N MET A 159 -11.11 4.76 3.04
CA MET A 159 -10.97 3.76 1.98
C MET A 159 -9.63 3.07 2.02
N LEU A 160 -8.57 3.81 2.38
CA LEU A 160 -7.19 3.35 2.31
C LEU A 160 -6.34 4.13 3.30
N LEU A 161 -5.35 3.45 3.87
CA LEU A 161 -4.25 4.06 4.60
C LEU A 161 -3.00 4.13 3.71
N PHE A 162 -2.23 5.20 3.84
CA PHE A 162 -1.03 5.44 3.04
C PHE A 162 0.10 6.03 3.89
N LEU A 163 1.32 5.52 3.71
CA LEU A 163 2.55 5.99 4.33
C LEU A 163 3.46 6.64 3.26
N PRO A 164 3.41 7.97 3.08
CA PRO A 164 4.10 8.64 1.97
C PRO A 164 5.63 8.46 1.96
N ALA A 165 6.25 8.37 3.13
CA ALA A 165 7.70 8.17 3.24
C ALA A 165 8.15 6.75 2.85
N GLU A 166 7.24 5.78 2.87
CA GLU A 166 7.52 4.37 2.54
C GLU A 166 6.89 3.94 1.23
N LYS A 167 5.94 4.74 0.70
CA LYS A 167 5.09 4.37 -0.43
C LYS A 167 4.27 3.09 -0.18
N ASN A 168 3.98 2.80 1.09
CA ASN A 168 3.18 1.65 1.51
C ASN A 168 1.73 2.04 1.70
N VAL A 169 0.82 1.11 1.40
CA VAL A 169 -0.63 1.26 1.51
C VAL A 169 -1.23 0.09 2.29
N ALA A 170 -2.39 0.31 2.91
CA ALA A 170 -3.14 -0.73 3.59
C ALA A 170 -4.64 -0.49 3.48
N GLU A 171 -5.41 -1.55 3.27
CA GLU A 171 -6.87 -1.49 3.38
C GLU A 171 -7.29 -1.51 4.87
N PRO A 172 -8.18 -0.61 5.32
CA PRO A 172 -8.72 -0.68 6.67
C PRO A 172 -9.56 -1.95 6.88
N GLY A 173 -9.14 -2.80 7.81
CA GLY A 173 -9.85 -4.00 8.26
C GLY A 173 -10.32 -3.93 9.72
N PRO A 174 -10.92 -5.02 10.25
CA PRO A 174 -11.46 -5.08 11.62
C PRO A 174 -10.43 -4.76 12.71
N ASP A 175 -9.16 -5.13 12.48
CA ASP A 175 -8.08 -4.97 13.47
C ASP A 175 -7.29 -3.66 13.29
N THR A 176 -7.56 -2.90 12.22
CA THR A 176 -6.77 -1.71 11.87
C THR A 176 -6.75 -0.66 12.98
N GLU A 177 -7.89 -0.40 13.63
CA GLU A 177 -7.93 0.57 14.73
C GLU A 177 -7.03 0.12 15.90
N ALA A 178 -7.06 -1.18 16.25
CA ALA A 178 -6.24 -1.72 17.31
C ALA A 178 -4.75 -1.70 16.93
N GLN A 179 -4.40 -2.09 15.71
CA GLN A 179 -3.02 -2.05 15.21
C GLN A 179 -2.44 -0.63 15.20
N LEU A 180 -3.21 0.36 14.72
CA LEU A 180 -2.80 1.77 14.79
C LEU A 180 -2.61 2.22 16.24
N ARG A 181 -3.55 1.87 17.13
CA ARG A 181 -3.52 2.26 18.55
C ARG A 181 -2.33 1.67 19.30
N ASP A 182 -1.93 0.45 18.96
CA ASP A 182 -0.84 -0.26 19.60
C ASP A 182 0.52 0.03 18.93
N GLY A 183 0.56 0.89 17.91
CA GLY A 183 1.77 1.20 17.15
C GLY A 183 2.28 0.05 16.27
N ARG A 184 1.44 -0.97 16.01
CA ARG A 184 1.74 -2.15 15.16
C ARG A 184 1.59 -1.81 13.68
N ILE A 185 2.23 -0.73 13.26
CA ILE A 185 2.11 -0.17 11.91
C ILE A 185 2.75 -1.10 10.88
N ALA A 186 3.86 -1.76 11.20
CA ALA A 186 4.49 -2.71 10.27
C ALA A 186 3.55 -3.88 9.90
N GLU A 187 2.78 -4.40 10.86
CA GLU A 187 1.81 -5.48 10.63
C GLU A 187 0.62 -5.05 9.77
N LEU A 188 0.22 -3.77 9.89
CA LEU A 188 -0.89 -3.21 9.12
C LEU A 188 -0.52 -3.02 7.64
N PHE A 189 0.74 -2.72 7.35
CA PHE A 189 1.26 -2.44 6.00
C PHE A 189 2.11 -3.58 5.45
N SER A 190 2.02 -4.79 6.02
CA SER A 190 2.77 -5.96 5.56
C SER A 190 2.08 -6.77 4.46
N ASP A 191 0.92 -6.33 3.96
CA ASP A 191 0.24 -7.03 2.86
C ASP A 191 0.98 -6.78 1.55
N GLU A 192 1.92 -7.67 1.25
CA GLU A 192 2.73 -7.64 0.03
C GLU A 192 1.86 -7.67 -1.24
N ASP A 193 0.64 -8.21 -1.17
CA ASP A 193 -0.27 -8.28 -2.30
C ASP A 193 -0.89 -6.92 -2.67
N MET A 194 -0.86 -5.94 -1.75
CA MET A 194 -1.31 -4.57 -2.04
C MET A 194 -0.35 -3.79 -2.95
N VAL A 195 0.92 -4.21 -2.99
CA VAL A 195 2.00 -3.49 -3.68
C VAL A 195 2.68 -4.30 -4.77
N ALA A 196 2.20 -5.52 -5.06
CA ALA A 196 2.73 -6.35 -6.13
C ALA A 196 2.63 -5.61 -7.49
N PRO A 197 3.74 -5.48 -8.24
CA PRO A 197 3.76 -4.73 -9.49
C PRO A 197 3.05 -5.46 -10.62
N LEU A 198 2.22 -4.74 -11.38
CA LEU A 198 1.65 -5.21 -12.64
C LEU A 198 2.66 -5.06 -13.78
N PHE A 199 2.85 -6.14 -14.54
CA PHE A 199 3.63 -6.09 -15.76
C PHE A 199 2.75 -6.29 -16.99
N HIS A 200 2.64 -5.25 -17.81
CA HIS A 200 2.13 -5.39 -19.17
C HIS A 200 3.23 -5.97 -20.05
N VAL A 201 2.95 -7.13 -20.65
CA VAL A 201 3.88 -7.84 -21.53
C VAL A 201 3.26 -7.96 -22.91
N ASP A 202 4.02 -7.54 -23.93
CA ASP A 202 3.66 -7.78 -25.31
C ASP A 202 3.64 -9.29 -25.60
N LYS A 203 2.60 -9.78 -26.30
CA LYS A 203 2.45 -11.18 -26.68
C LYS A 203 3.69 -11.71 -27.42
N ASP A 204 4.38 -10.84 -28.17
CA ASP A 204 5.53 -11.21 -28.97
C ASP A 204 6.88 -10.97 -28.27
N ASP A 205 6.90 -10.68 -26.96
CA ASP A 205 8.13 -10.47 -26.21
C ASP A 205 9.01 -11.73 -26.22
N PRO A 206 10.16 -11.73 -26.93
CA PRO A 206 10.93 -12.95 -27.18
C PRO A 206 11.58 -13.48 -25.91
N ARG A 207 11.88 -12.63 -24.93
CA ARG A 207 12.52 -13.04 -23.67
C ARG A 207 11.51 -13.73 -22.77
N ILE A 208 10.31 -13.18 -22.67
CA ILE A 208 9.23 -13.76 -21.86
C ILE A 208 8.73 -15.06 -22.49
N ASN A 209 8.56 -15.10 -23.81
CA ASN A 209 8.19 -16.32 -24.52
C ASN A 209 9.24 -17.44 -24.37
N ALA A 210 10.53 -17.11 -24.41
CA ALA A 210 11.60 -18.07 -24.15
C ALA A 210 11.55 -18.61 -22.71
N ALA A 211 11.32 -17.75 -21.72
CA ALA A 211 11.18 -18.17 -20.32
C ALA A 211 9.96 -19.07 -20.08
N MET A 212 8.80 -18.76 -20.70
CA MET A 212 7.63 -19.64 -20.63
C MET A 212 7.91 -21.01 -21.27
N ALA A 213 8.61 -21.04 -22.40
CA ALA A 213 9.00 -22.29 -23.04
C ALA A 213 9.96 -23.12 -22.17
N GLU A 214 10.91 -22.46 -21.51
CA GLU A 214 11.81 -23.10 -20.55
C GLU A 214 11.02 -23.68 -19.36
N ALA A 215 10.17 -22.87 -18.73
CA ALA A 215 9.33 -23.28 -17.61
C ALA A 215 8.49 -24.52 -17.96
N ARG A 216 7.87 -24.53 -19.14
CA ARG A 216 7.09 -25.67 -19.64
C ARG A 216 7.94 -26.91 -19.88
N SER A 217 9.12 -26.76 -20.47
CA SER A 217 10.01 -27.91 -20.73
C SER A 217 10.53 -28.54 -19.42
N ARG A 218 10.66 -27.74 -18.36
CA ARG A 218 11.08 -28.18 -17.02
C ARG A 218 9.92 -28.47 -16.06
N LEU A 219 8.67 -28.29 -16.47
CA LEU A 219 7.49 -28.60 -15.66
C LEU A 219 7.47 -30.05 -15.11
N PRO A 220 7.98 -31.08 -15.82
CA PRO A 220 8.08 -32.42 -15.25
C PRO A 220 8.92 -32.50 -13.97
N GLU A 221 9.92 -31.63 -13.79
CA GLU A 221 10.72 -31.54 -12.57
C GLU A 221 9.85 -31.09 -11.39
N PHE A 222 9.05 -30.05 -11.59
CA PHE A 222 8.07 -29.56 -10.62
C PHE A 222 7.06 -30.64 -10.23
N CYS A 223 6.48 -31.33 -11.22
CA CYS A 223 5.52 -32.40 -10.98
C CYS A 223 6.13 -33.53 -10.14
N SER A 224 7.36 -33.96 -10.49
CA SER A 224 8.07 -35.00 -9.75
C SER A 224 8.33 -34.61 -8.30
N GLU A 225 8.66 -33.34 -8.04
CA GLU A 225 8.91 -32.87 -6.68
C GLU A 225 7.62 -32.73 -5.88
N PHE A 226 6.54 -32.24 -6.50
CA PHE A 226 5.22 -32.16 -5.87
C PHE A 226 4.66 -33.55 -5.57
N ASP A 227 4.82 -34.54 -6.44
CA ASP A 227 4.41 -35.93 -6.17
C ASP A 227 5.15 -36.52 -4.97
N ARG A 228 6.42 -36.13 -4.79
CA ARG A 228 7.27 -36.62 -3.70
C ARG A 228 6.94 -35.97 -2.35
N ARG A 229 6.68 -34.66 -2.33
CA ARG A 229 6.54 -33.87 -1.08
C ARG A 229 5.14 -33.38 -0.79
N GLY A 230 4.24 -33.40 -1.77
CA GLY A 230 2.91 -32.81 -1.69
C GLY A 230 2.99 -31.32 -1.35
N THR A 231 2.06 -30.86 -0.52
CA THR A 231 1.93 -29.44 -0.15
C THR A 231 3.05 -28.90 0.74
N VAL A 232 4.01 -29.74 1.17
CA VAL A 232 5.12 -29.33 2.05
C VAL A 232 6.17 -28.49 1.31
N CYS A 233 6.24 -28.54 -0.03
CA CYS A 233 7.22 -27.78 -0.81
C CYS A 233 6.80 -26.35 -1.18
N GLU A 234 5.68 -25.86 -0.63
CA GLU A 234 5.11 -24.52 -0.93
C GLU A 234 4.96 -24.26 -2.44
N ALA A 235 4.57 -25.30 -3.18
CA ALA A 235 4.50 -25.27 -4.64
C ALA A 235 3.42 -24.32 -5.18
N MET A 236 3.79 -23.56 -6.21
CA MET A 236 2.94 -22.63 -6.92
C MET A 236 3.09 -22.78 -8.43
N VAL A 237 1.99 -22.60 -9.17
CA VAL A 237 2.00 -22.52 -10.64
C VAL A 237 1.41 -21.19 -11.08
N LYS A 238 1.94 -20.61 -12.17
CA LYS A 238 1.38 -19.43 -12.82
C LYS A 238 0.55 -19.87 -14.01
N GLY A 239 -0.76 -19.70 -13.91
CA GLY A 239 -1.72 -20.12 -14.93
C GLY A 239 -2.23 -18.97 -15.78
N ARG A 240 -2.55 -19.24 -17.05
CA ARG A 240 -3.27 -18.33 -17.95
C ARG A 240 -4.77 -18.31 -17.62
N PHE A 241 -5.33 -17.12 -17.42
CA PHE A 241 -6.77 -16.90 -17.24
C PHE A 241 -7.27 -15.97 -18.35
N ALA A 242 -8.14 -16.49 -19.21
CA ALA A 242 -8.71 -15.71 -20.30
C ALA A 242 -9.66 -14.63 -19.76
N VAL A 243 -9.44 -13.39 -20.18
CA VAL A 243 -10.32 -12.27 -19.88
C VAL A 243 -11.37 -12.19 -20.98
N LYS A 244 -12.64 -12.04 -20.60
CA LYS A 244 -13.73 -11.91 -21.56
C LYS A 244 -13.78 -10.47 -22.10
N ASN A 245 -13.15 -10.24 -23.24
CA ASN A 245 -13.32 -9.03 -24.02
C ASN A 245 -13.92 -9.37 -25.40
N GLU A 246 -14.81 -8.51 -25.91
CA GLU A 246 -15.56 -8.76 -27.14
C GLU A 246 -14.66 -8.78 -28.40
N ASP A 247 -13.51 -8.09 -28.36
CA ASP A 247 -12.71 -7.81 -29.55
C ASP A 247 -11.22 -8.24 -29.48
N GLU A 248 -10.70 -8.67 -28.33
CA GLU A 248 -9.27 -9.03 -28.18
C GLU A 248 -9.01 -10.22 -27.25
N GLU A 249 -8.11 -11.12 -27.67
CA GLU A 249 -7.63 -12.24 -26.85
C GLU A 249 -6.66 -11.73 -25.77
N THR A 250 -7.23 -11.24 -24.67
CA THR A 250 -6.49 -10.79 -23.48
C THR A 250 -6.50 -11.88 -22.42
N ALA A 251 -5.39 -12.01 -21.69
CA ALA A 251 -5.28 -12.97 -20.61
C ALA A 251 -4.46 -12.38 -19.47
N GLU A 252 -4.87 -12.71 -18.25
CA GLU A 252 -4.12 -12.43 -17.05
C GLU A 252 -3.38 -13.69 -16.60
N PHE A 253 -2.19 -13.54 -16.03
CA PHE A 253 -1.37 -14.67 -15.56
C PHE A 253 -1.23 -14.60 -14.05
N MET A 254 -1.95 -15.48 -13.35
CA MET A 254 -2.06 -15.46 -11.90
C MET A 254 -1.36 -16.66 -11.25
N TRP A 255 -0.78 -16.42 -10.08
CA TRP A 255 -0.17 -17.46 -9.27
C TRP A 255 -1.25 -18.26 -8.52
N VAL A 256 -1.08 -19.58 -8.45
CA VAL A 256 -1.98 -20.51 -7.76
C VAL A 256 -1.15 -21.39 -6.84
N LYS A 257 -1.47 -21.36 -5.54
CA LYS A 257 -0.88 -22.27 -4.53
C LYS A 257 -1.44 -23.66 -4.73
N VAL A 258 -0.59 -24.61 -5.10
CA VAL A 258 -1.01 -25.96 -5.50
C VAL A 258 -1.42 -26.77 -4.27
N GLN A 259 -2.61 -27.34 -4.31
CA GLN A 259 -3.16 -28.22 -3.27
C GLN A 259 -3.20 -29.68 -3.72
N SER A 260 -3.44 -29.92 -5.02
CA SER A 260 -3.39 -31.24 -5.63
C SER A 260 -3.04 -31.18 -7.11
N MET A 261 -2.50 -32.28 -7.63
CA MET A 261 -2.16 -32.46 -9.04
C MET A 261 -2.80 -33.75 -9.57
N ASP A 262 -3.23 -33.72 -10.82
CA ASP A 262 -3.64 -34.89 -11.59
C ASP A 262 -3.06 -34.83 -13.01
N ALA A 263 -3.33 -35.83 -13.85
CA ALA A 263 -2.81 -35.90 -15.22
C ALA A 263 -3.28 -34.75 -16.14
N THR A 264 -4.29 -33.98 -15.74
CA THR A 264 -4.86 -32.87 -16.50
C THR A 264 -4.40 -31.50 -16.02
N GLY A 265 -3.81 -31.41 -14.83
CA GLY A 265 -3.25 -30.17 -14.28
C GLY A 265 -3.33 -30.08 -12.76
N PHE A 266 -3.56 -28.87 -12.26
CA PHE A 266 -3.40 -28.51 -10.86
C PHE A 266 -4.68 -27.93 -10.29
N THR A 267 -5.01 -28.28 -9.04
CA THR A 267 -6.05 -27.60 -8.25
C THR A 267 -5.39 -26.87 -7.09
N GLY A 268 -5.82 -25.65 -6.82
CA GLY A 268 -5.22 -24.81 -5.81
C GLY A 268 -5.99 -23.53 -5.56
N SER A 269 -5.42 -22.63 -4.74
CA SER A 269 -6.01 -21.32 -4.44
C SER A 269 -5.25 -20.20 -5.14
N VAL A 270 -5.97 -19.26 -5.76
CA VAL A 270 -5.36 -18.04 -6.35
C VAL A 270 -4.59 -17.26 -5.29
N ALA A 271 -3.35 -16.88 -5.59
CA ALA A 271 -2.43 -16.27 -4.63
C ALA A 271 -2.42 -14.74 -4.70
N ASN A 272 -2.70 -14.15 -5.86
CA ASN A 272 -2.73 -12.70 -6.08
C ASN A 272 -4.15 -12.19 -6.40
N HIS A 273 -4.38 -10.89 -6.32
CA HIS A 273 -5.64 -10.29 -6.74
C HIS A 273 -5.68 -10.17 -8.27
N PRO A 274 -6.78 -10.59 -8.93
CA PRO A 274 -6.94 -10.34 -10.36
C PRO A 274 -7.15 -8.86 -10.65
N VAL A 275 -6.63 -8.38 -11.78
CA VAL A 275 -6.95 -7.06 -12.34
C VAL A 275 -8.38 -7.05 -12.86
N ASP A 276 -8.76 -8.09 -13.60
CA ASP A 276 -10.12 -8.19 -14.12
C ASP A 276 -11.08 -8.79 -13.07
N PRO A 277 -12.12 -8.04 -12.64
CA PRO A 277 -13.01 -8.47 -11.56
C PRO A 277 -13.91 -9.66 -11.95
N SER A 278 -13.95 -10.07 -13.22
CA SER A 278 -14.66 -11.27 -13.67
C SER A 278 -13.87 -12.56 -13.46
N LEU A 279 -12.56 -12.46 -13.16
CA LEU A 279 -11.70 -13.59 -12.86
C LEU A 279 -11.87 -14.06 -11.40
N PRO A 280 -11.46 -15.30 -11.07
CA PRO A 280 -11.52 -15.81 -9.71
C PRO A 280 -10.70 -14.94 -8.73
N PRO A 281 -11.29 -14.48 -7.61
CA PRO A 281 -10.59 -13.62 -6.66
C PRO A 281 -9.48 -14.39 -5.92
N LYS A 282 -8.55 -13.65 -5.30
CA LYS A 282 -7.54 -14.21 -4.38
C LYS A 282 -8.18 -15.14 -3.35
N GLY A 283 -7.54 -16.28 -3.12
CA GLY A 283 -8.02 -17.34 -2.23
C GLY A 283 -9.06 -18.28 -2.85
N ALA A 284 -9.67 -17.94 -4.00
CA ALA A 284 -10.62 -18.82 -4.66
C ALA A 284 -9.94 -20.11 -5.13
N THR A 285 -10.63 -21.24 -4.97
CA THR A 285 -10.18 -22.52 -5.50
C THR A 285 -10.40 -22.59 -7.01
N VAL A 286 -9.34 -22.92 -7.75
CA VAL A 286 -9.34 -23.01 -9.21
C VAL A 286 -8.66 -24.30 -9.67
N LYS A 287 -9.00 -24.75 -10.89
CA LYS A 287 -8.26 -25.79 -11.60
C LYS A 287 -7.55 -25.18 -12.81
N VAL A 288 -6.23 -25.29 -12.85
CA VAL A 288 -5.37 -24.82 -13.95
C VAL A 288 -4.99 -26.03 -14.80
N LYS A 289 -5.25 -25.98 -16.11
CA LYS A 289 -4.83 -27.05 -17.03
C LYS A 289 -3.31 -27.03 -17.19
N ILE A 290 -2.73 -28.20 -17.40
CA ILE A 290 -1.27 -28.31 -17.56
C ILE A 290 -0.74 -27.44 -18.73
N ASP A 291 -1.50 -27.34 -19.82
CA ASP A 291 -1.14 -26.52 -21.00
C ASP A 291 -1.24 -25.00 -20.75
N ASP A 292 -2.04 -24.60 -19.75
CA ASP A 292 -2.23 -23.20 -19.37
C ASP A 292 -1.14 -22.71 -18.39
N VAL A 293 -0.26 -23.60 -17.92
CA VAL A 293 0.88 -23.23 -17.06
C VAL A 293 1.95 -22.53 -17.90
N VAL A 294 2.41 -21.38 -17.39
CA VAL A 294 3.45 -20.55 -18.03
C VAL A 294 4.67 -20.33 -17.17
N ASP A 295 4.56 -20.55 -15.86
CA ASP A 295 5.66 -20.53 -14.90
C ASP A 295 5.31 -21.36 -13.67
N TRP A 296 6.28 -21.66 -12.82
CA TRP A 296 6.09 -22.39 -11.57
C TRP A 296 7.19 -22.05 -10.57
N ALA A 297 6.94 -22.31 -9.29
CA ALA A 297 7.92 -22.13 -8.23
C ALA A 297 7.69 -23.13 -7.09
N TYR A 298 8.78 -23.57 -6.46
CA TYR A 298 8.75 -24.29 -5.18
C TYR A 298 10.08 -24.08 -4.44
N LEU A 299 10.08 -24.37 -3.13
CA LEU A 299 11.31 -24.41 -2.34
C LEU A 299 11.83 -25.84 -2.28
N ASP A 300 13.09 -26.07 -2.66
CA ASP A 300 13.71 -27.38 -2.55
C ASP A 300 14.00 -27.77 -1.08
N GLU A 301 14.72 -28.86 -0.84
CA GLU A 301 15.04 -29.32 0.53
C GLU A 301 16.04 -28.42 1.25
N GLN A 302 16.74 -27.56 0.52
CA GLN A 302 17.69 -26.59 1.05
C GLN A 302 17.05 -25.20 1.20
N GLU A 303 15.72 -25.10 1.04
CA GLU A 303 14.96 -23.85 1.03
C GLU A 303 15.36 -22.90 -0.11
N GLU A 304 15.96 -23.42 -1.19
CA GLU A 304 16.32 -22.62 -2.35
C GLU A 304 15.15 -22.57 -3.36
N PRO A 305 14.84 -21.39 -3.93
CA PRO A 305 13.73 -21.23 -4.85
C PRO A 305 14.08 -21.78 -6.24
N GLN A 306 13.31 -22.79 -6.65
CA GLN A 306 13.35 -23.36 -8.00
C GLN A 306 12.26 -22.72 -8.88
N GLY A 307 12.52 -22.62 -10.19
CA GLY A 307 11.57 -22.05 -11.16
C GLY A 307 11.68 -20.53 -11.31
N VAL A 308 10.51 -19.84 -11.33
CA VAL A 308 10.37 -18.37 -11.46
C VAL A 308 11.04 -17.80 -12.71
N PHE A 309 10.91 -18.50 -13.84
CA PHE A 309 11.61 -18.16 -15.07
C PHE A 309 11.14 -16.82 -15.65
N VAL A 310 9.83 -16.60 -15.68
CA VAL A 310 9.21 -15.39 -16.21
C VAL A 310 9.38 -14.24 -15.22
N ASP A 311 9.11 -14.49 -13.95
CA ASP A 311 9.17 -13.45 -12.92
C ASP A 311 10.58 -12.91 -12.71
N ARG A 312 11.65 -13.72 -12.86
CA ARG A 312 13.03 -13.22 -12.86
C ARG A 312 13.27 -12.16 -13.94
N ILE A 313 12.68 -12.33 -15.12
CA ILE A 313 12.79 -11.35 -16.20
C ILE A 313 11.97 -10.10 -15.88
N LEU A 314 10.76 -10.27 -15.33
CA LEU A 314 9.87 -9.15 -14.97
C LEU A 314 10.46 -8.31 -13.83
N MET A 315 10.98 -8.95 -12.78
CA MET A 315 11.67 -8.27 -11.68
C MET A 315 12.90 -7.49 -12.16
N GLY A 316 13.60 -7.97 -13.19
CA GLY A 316 14.68 -7.23 -13.85
C GLY A 316 14.22 -6.02 -14.68
N ARG A 317 12.90 -5.84 -14.89
CA ARG A 317 12.28 -4.66 -15.53
C ARG A 317 11.73 -3.66 -14.50
N ALA A 318 11.64 -4.04 -13.22
CA ALA A 318 11.16 -3.14 -12.19
C ALA A 318 12.10 -1.91 -12.10
N PRO A 319 11.56 -0.68 -12.03
CA PRO A 319 12.32 0.56 -12.10
C PRO A 319 13.25 0.81 -10.89
#